data_AF-W3X1B5-F1
#
_entry.id   AF-W3X1B5-F1
#
_cell.length_a   1.000
_cell.length_b   1.000
_cell.length_c   1.000
_cell.angle_alpha   90.00
_cell.angle_beta   90.00
_cell.angle_gamma   90.00
#
_symmetry.space_group_name_H-M   'P 1'
#
loop_
_entity.id
_entity.type
_entity.pdbx_description
1 polymer ?
#
loop_
_entity_poly.entity_id
_entity_poly.type
_entity_poly.pdbx_seq_one_letter_code
_entity_poly.pdbx_strand_id
1 'polypeptide(L)'
;MTLTSKDVYFTNKVEKIRDQYNLFWSYPEAQADVDAYLRGDQYHEYRDAQKWIKKSNCFQPDELLDSDPVVFAQNDKALIIGNLHSFDTQQHPKDPKKAGMSFIHLLGIPRAQIFNGVSLTPDNCNIIDDIISLFESRWGVECANHSFRTQVVEHQRNAINENAQVQIKDVESDRDSNPRRFQEEVQKAKDRATESTNRWDCLQSVARELKVDDFNYGLHLWPDQSVPHLHVHVVARPSFMRQFSTKEHDEKTVDARELRNFILPYGLEETEPLDVEVTSGYP
;
A
#
# COMPACT_ATOMS: atom_id res chain seq x y z
N MET A 1 8.46 -26.29 7.96
CA MET A 1 7.33 -25.48 8.47
C MET A 1 6.05 -26.02 7.85
N THR A 2 5.05 -26.38 8.64
CA THR A 2 3.74 -26.80 8.13
C THR A 2 2.94 -25.54 7.79
N LEU A 3 2.40 -25.42 6.58
CA LEU A 3 1.56 -24.28 6.15
C LEU A 3 0.19 -24.35 6.86
N THR A 4 0.15 -24.02 8.14
CA THR A 4 -1.06 -24.12 8.97
C THR A 4 -1.75 -22.76 9.05
N SER A 5 -3.00 -22.73 8.57
CA SER A 5 -3.97 -21.62 8.42
C SER A 5 -3.64 -20.57 7.35
N LYS A 6 -4.59 -20.44 6.42
CA LYS A 6 -4.70 -19.37 5.42
C LYS A 6 -5.65 -18.32 6.00
N ASP A 7 -5.14 -17.42 6.84
CA ASP A 7 -5.95 -16.37 7.47
C ASP A 7 -6.41 -15.37 6.41
N VAL A 8 -7.72 -15.23 6.17
CA VAL A 8 -8.21 -14.21 5.24
C VAL A 8 -8.16 -12.84 5.93
N TYR A 9 -7.31 -11.94 5.43
CA TYR A 9 -7.20 -10.56 5.90
C TYR A 9 -8.03 -9.60 5.06
N PHE A 10 -8.41 -8.46 5.65
CA PHE A 10 -9.09 -7.31 5.01
C PHE A 10 -10.54 -7.53 4.55
N THR A 11 -11.03 -8.78 4.55
CA THR A 11 -12.40 -9.13 4.13
C THR A 11 -13.45 -8.86 5.20
N ASN A 12 -14.72 -8.94 4.79
CA ASN A 12 -15.90 -8.67 5.59
C ASN A 12 -15.95 -7.23 6.11
N LYS A 13 -15.52 -6.28 5.27
CA LYS A 13 -15.45 -4.85 5.61
C LYS A 13 -16.37 -3.99 4.75
N VAL A 14 -17.41 -4.57 4.15
CA VAL A 14 -18.36 -3.84 3.29
C VAL A 14 -19.03 -2.67 4.01
N GLU A 15 -19.40 -2.81 5.29
CA GLU A 15 -19.94 -1.69 6.07
C GLU A 15 -18.92 -0.56 6.22
N LYS A 16 -17.66 -0.90 6.53
CA LYS A 16 -16.57 0.09 6.58
C LYS A 16 -16.33 0.77 5.24
N ILE A 17 -16.37 0.02 4.13
CA ILE A 17 -16.25 0.57 2.77
C ILE A 17 -17.38 1.59 2.53
N ARG A 18 -18.63 1.21 2.82
CA ARG A 18 -19.80 2.08 2.67
C ARG A 18 -19.67 3.34 3.52
N ASP A 19 -19.31 3.18 4.79
CA ASP A 19 -19.19 4.30 5.73
C ASP A 19 -18.10 5.27 5.30
N GLN A 20 -16.92 4.78 4.89
CA GLN A 20 -15.83 5.63 4.42
C GLN A 20 -16.16 6.32 3.09
N TYR A 21 -16.79 5.60 2.15
CA TYR A 21 -17.24 6.16 0.89
C TYR A 21 -18.27 7.29 1.10
N ASN A 22 -19.32 7.01 1.90
CA ASN A 22 -20.35 7.99 2.21
C ASN A 22 -19.80 9.18 3.01
N LEU A 23 -18.93 8.92 3.98
CA LEU A 23 -18.29 9.98 4.77
C LEU A 23 -17.48 10.91 3.87
N PHE A 24 -16.66 10.37 2.96
CA PHE A 24 -15.89 11.17 2.03
C PHE A 24 -16.80 12.08 1.19
N TRP A 25 -17.82 11.51 0.53
CA TRP A 25 -18.72 12.26 -0.34
C TRP A 25 -19.73 13.15 0.39
N SER A 26 -19.90 12.98 1.70
CA SER A 26 -20.71 13.91 2.51
C SER A 26 -20.05 15.28 2.69
N TYR A 27 -18.76 15.40 2.40
CA TYR A 27 -18.03 16.66 2.51
C TYR A 27 -18.19 17.51 1.25
N PRO A 28 -18.53 18.81 1.39
CA PRO A 28 -18.69 19.70 0.24
C PRO A 28 -17.38 19.91 -0.54
N GLU A 29 -16.23 19.68 0.09
CA GLU A 29 -14.91 19.79 -0.53
C GLU A 29 -14.48 18.54 -1.31
N ALA A 30 -15.19 17.41 -1.19
CA ALA A 30 -14.75 16.12 -1.73
C ALA A 30 -14.46 16.17 -3.25
N GLN A 31 -15.33 16.83 -4.01
CA GLN A 31 -15.10 17.01 -5.44
C GLN A 31 -13.89 17.90 -5.73
N ALA A 32 -13.70 18.97 -4.94
CA ALA A 32 -12.56 19.87 -5.10
C ALA A 32 -11.24 19.14 -4.78
N ASP A 33 -11.21 18.26 -3.78
CA ASP A 33 -10.07 17.40 -3.46
C ASP A 33 -9.72 16.47 -4.64
N VAL A 34 -10.72 15.76 -5.19
CA VAL A 34 -10.52 14.90 -6.38
C VAL A 34 -9.97 15.72 -7.55
N ASP A 35 -10.60 16.86 -7.85
CA ASP A 35 -10.23 17.71 -8.98
C ASP A 35 -8.83 18.32 -8.82
N ALA A 36 -8.47 18.74 -7.61
CA ALA A 36 -7.14 19.28 -7.31
C ALA A 36 -6.06 18.21 -7.53
N TYR A 37 -6.32 16.98 -7.08
CA TYR A 37 -5.42 15.86 -7.32
C TYR A 37 -5.23 15.58 -8.81
N LEU A 38 -6.33 15.48 -9.57
CA LEU A 38 -6.29 15.20 -11.01
C LEU A 38 -5.60 16.31 -11.82
N ARG A 39 -5.62 17.56 -11.33
CA ARG A 39 -4.87 18.67 -11.93
C ARG A 39 -3.42 18.77 -11.44
N GLY A 40 -3.00 17.94 -10.49
CA GLY A 40 -1.68 18.00 -9.88
C GLY A 40 -1.44 19.27 -9.06
N ASP A 41 -2.48 19.83 -8.44
CA ASP A 41 -2.38 21.05 -7.64
C ASP A 41 -1.60 20.79 -6.34
N GLN A 42 -0.33 21.18 -6.32
CA GLN A 42 0.56 21.06 -5.16
C GLN A 42 0.25 22.06 -4.02
N TYR A 43 -0.59 23.06 -4.28
CA TYR A 43 -0.97 24.09 -3.31
C TYR A 43 -2.34 23.83 -2.69
N HIS A 44 -3.10 22.86 -3.22
CA HIS A 44 -4.39 22.50 -2.66
C HIS A 44 -4.22 21.90 -1.26
N GLU A 45 -4.85 22.53 -0.28
CA GLU A 45 -4.94 22.02 1.08
C GLU A 45 -6.12 21.05 1.14
N TYR A 46 -5.84 19.77 0.89
CA TYR A 46 -6.85 18.73 1.13
C TYR A 46 -7.30 18.80 2.57
N ARG A 47 -8.57 18.45 2.80
CA ARG A 47 -9.17 18.56 4.11
C ARG A 47 -8.35 17.80 5.17
N ASP A 48 -7.98 18.52 6.23
CA ASP A 48 -7.15 18.06 7.33
C ASP A 48 -7.86 16.96 8.13
N ALA A 49 -7.56 15.70 7.82
CA ALA A 49 -7.62 14.62 8.80
C ALA A 49 -6.27 14.55 9.54
N GLN A 50 -5.86 15.67 10.16
CA GLN A 50 -4.70 15.83 11.03
C GLN A 50 -3.44 15.04 10.59
N LYS A 51 -2.59 15.73 9.82
CA LYS A 51 -1.26 15.29 9.32
C LYS A 51 -1.40 14.43 8.06
N TRP A 52 -0.42 14.52 7.14
CA TRP A 52 -0.13 13.57 6.04
C TRP A 52 -0.43 13.93 4.58
N ILE A 53 -0.82 15.16 4.23
CA ILE A 53 -0.57 15.62 2.85
C ILE A 53 0.92 15.99 2.77
N LYS A 54 1.73 15.10 2.20
CA LYS A 54 3.09 15.47 1.81
C LYS A 54 2.95 16.60 0.77
N LYS A 55 3.67 17.71 0.97
CA LYS A 55 3.69 18.86 0.03
C LYS A 55 4.11 18.50 -1.41
N SER A 56 4.68 17.30 -1.61
CA SER A 56 4.92 16.70 -2.91
C SER A 56 3.83 15.65 -3.17
N ASN A 57 3.07 15.80 -4.27
CA ASN A 57 2.09 14.83 -4.76
C ASN A 57 2.76 13.47 -4.94
N CYS A 58 2.72 12.61 -3.92
CA CYS A 58 3.70 11.54 -3.76
C CYS A 58 3.65 10.38 -4.78
N PHE A 59 2.80 10.45 -5.80
CA PHE A 59 2.59 9.38 -6.78
C PHE A 59 2.04 9.93 -8.11
N GLN A 60 2.68 10.94 -8.71
CA GLN A 60 2.56 11.08 -10.17
C GLN A 60 3.32 9.89 -10.78
N PRO A 61 2.75 9.11 -11.71
CA PRO A 61 3.46 7.99 -12.34
C PRO A 61 4.83 8.41 -12.92
N ASP A 62 4.93 9.64 -13.40
CA ASP A 62 6.18 10.20 -13.94
C ASP A 62 7.18 10.59 -12.83
N GLU A 63 6.73 11.13 -11.70
CA GLU A 63 7.60 11.40 -10.54
C GLU A 63 8.02 10.12 -9.81
N LEU A 64 7.17 9.09 -9.84
CA LEU A 64 7.58 7.74 -9.45
C LEU A 64 8.75 7.33 -10.32
N LEU A 65 8.68 7.42 -11.65
CA LEU A 65 9.81 7.08 -12.52
C LEU A 65 11.08 7.90 -12.21
N ASP A 66 10.97 9.16 -11.78
CA ASP A 66 12.10 9.98 -11.35
C ASP A 66 12.74 9.54 -10.01
N SER A 67 11.98 8.83 -9.17
CA SER A 67 12.48 8.22 -7.92
C SER A 67 13.12 6.83 -8.10
N ASP A 68 13.23 6.36 -9.34
CA ASP A 68 13.72 5.02 -9.74
C ASP A 68 13.14 3.86 -8.88
N PRO A 69 11.80 3.72 -8.81
CA PRO A 69 11.16 2.67 -8.06
C PRO A 69 11.48 1.35 -8.74
N VAL A 70 11.71 0.32 -7.93
CA VAL A 70 11.95 -1.02 -8.43
C VAL A 70 10.64 -1.55 -9.02
N VAL A 71 10.45 -1.37 -10.33
CA VAL A 71 9.31 -1.88 -11.11
C VAL A 71 9.55 -3.34 -11.45
N PHE A 72 8.75 -4.24 -10.87
CA PHE A 72 8.86 -5.67 -11.14
C PHE A 72 8.03 -6.12 -12.34
N ALA A 73 6.88 -5.48 -12.55
CA ALA A 73 6.01 -5.77 -13.68
C ALA A 73 5.24 -4.52 -14.10
N GLN A 74 4.89 -4.46 -15.39
CA GLN A 74 4.09 -3.39 -15.95
C GLN A 74 3.29 -3.87 -17.16
N ASN A 75 2.17 -3.21 -17.41
CA ASN A 75 1.43 -3.22 -18.67
C ASN A 75 1.01 -1.77 -19.04
N ASP A 76 0.09 -1.63 -19.97
CA ASP A 76 -0.49 -0.36 -20.44
C ASP A 76 -1.37 0.35 -19.39
N LYS A 77 -1.83 -0.37 -18.36
CA LYS A 77 -2.77 0.14 -17.36
C LYS A 77 -2.18 0.31 -15.97
N ALA A 78 -1.17 -0.48 -15.60
CA ALA A 78 -0.70 -0.60 -14.23
C ALA A 78 0.79 -0.99 -14.13
N LEU A 79 1.32 -0.75 -12.93
CA LEU A 79 2.66 -1.11 -12.48
C LEU A 79 2.57 -1.96 -11.20
N ILE A 80 3.49 -2.91 -11.02
CA ILE A 80 3.75 -3.57 -9.74
C ILE A 80 5.15 -3.15 -9.28
N ILE A 81 5.22 -2.49 -8.13
CA ILE A 81 6.46 -1.99 -7.54
C ILE A 81 6.71 -2.60 -6.16
N GLY A 82 7.98 -2.62 -5.74
CA GLY A 82 8.35 -3.01 -4.38
C GLY A 82 8.02 -1.93 -3.36
N ASN A 83 7.58 -2.34 -2.16
CA ASN A 83 7.58 -1.44 -1.01
C ASN A 83 9.04 -1.10 -0.64
N LEU A 84 9.37 0.19 -0.52
CA LEU A 84 10.71 0.65 -0.15
C LEU A 84 11.09 0.29 1.30
N HIS A 85 10.09 0.06 2.15
CA HIS A 85 10.34 -0.37 3.52
C HIS A 85 10.48 -1.89 3.62
N SER A 86 11.50 -2.33 4.37
CA SER A 86 11.66 -3.74 4.69
C SER A 86 10.45 -4.25 5.47
N PHE A 87 10.16 -5.54 5.33
CA PHE A 87 9.10 -6.20 6.09
C PHE A 87 9.32 -6.22 7.61
N ASP A 88 10.54 -6.05 8.10
CA ASP A 88 10.90 -6.28 9.50
C ASP A 88 10.75 -5.04 10.37
N THR A 89 9.83 -5.08 11.33
CA THR A 89 9.59 -3.99 12.30
C THR A 89 10.83 -3.58 13.09
N GLN A 90 11.80 -4.47 13.30
CA GLN A 90 13.05 -4.12 13.99
C GLN A 90 13.86 -3.09 13.20
N GLN A 91 13.81 -3.08 11.86
CA GLN A 91 14.47 -2.07 11.02
C GLN A 91 13.89 -0.66 11.20
N HIS A 92 12.77 -0.53 11.90
CA HIS A 92 12.06 0.72 12.10
C HIS A 92 11.86 1.04 13.60
N PRO A 93 12.95 1.14 14.39
CA PRO A 93 12.85 1.23 15.86
C PRO A 93 12.13 2.48 16.37
N LYS A 94 12.12 3.56 15.58
CA LYS A 94 11.41 4.81 15.90
C LYS A 94 9.94 4.77 15.48
N ASP A 95 9.61 3.98 14.47
CA ASP A 95 8.29 3.99 13.85
C ASP A 95 7.94 2.62 13.22
N PRO A 96 7.65 1.59 14.03
CA PRO A 96 7.46 0.21 13.55
C PRO A 96 6.37 0.05 12.50
N LYS A 97 5.38 0.95 12.47
CA LYS A 97 4.31 0.97 11.45
C LYS A 97 4.83 1.24 10.03
N LYS A 98 6.06 1.73 9.84
CA LYS A 98 6.65 1.88 8.50
C LYS A 98 7.00 0.55 7.83
N ALA A 99 7.17 -0.52 8.61
CA ALA A 99 7.50 -1.83 8.07
C ALA A 99 6.45 -2.32 7.06
N GLY A 100 6.82 -3.27 6.21
CA GLY A 100 5.85 -3.95 5.35
C GLY A 100 4.80 -4.74 6.16
N MET A 101 3.60 -4.94 5.58
CA MET A 101 2.49 -5.70 6.16
C MET A 101 2.72 -7.23 6.18
N SER A 102 3.70 -7.68 5.39
CA SER A 102 4.18 -9.06 5.27
C SER A 102 5.58 -9.04 4.63
N PHE A 103 6.28 -10.18 4.67
CA PHE A 103 7.55 -10.40 3.97
C PHE A 103 7.49 -9.99 2.50
N ILE A 104 6.42 -10.37 1.81
CA ILE A 104 6.10 -9.84 0.49
C ILE A 104 4.98 -8.83 0.67
N HIS A 105 5.34 -7.56 0.47
CA HIS A 105 4.42 -6.43 0.43
C HIS A 105 4.79 -5.59 -0.80
N LEU A 106 3.97 -5.68 -1.84
CA LEU A 106 4.11 -4.93 -3.09
C LEU A 106 2.98 -3.90 -3.21
N LEU A 107 3.18 -2.92 -4.09
CA LEU A 107 2.17 -1.94 -4.44
C LEU A 107 1.83 -2.08 -5.92
N GLY A 108 0.55 -2.26 -6.22
CA GLY A 108 -0.02 -2.16 -7.55
C GLY A 108 -0.53 -0.73 -7.78
N ILE A 109 0.01 -0.06 -8.77
CA ILE A 109 -0.21 1.36 -9.06
C ILE A 109 -0.88 1.50 -10.42
N PRO A 110 -2.06 2.13 -10.54
CA PRO A 110 -2.64 2.43 -11.84
C PRO A 110 -1.80 3.50 -12.55
N ARG A 111 -1.68 3.40 -13.88
CA ARG A 111 -1.11 4.48 -14.71
C ARG A 111 -2.08 5.64 -14.86
N ALA A 112 -3.39 5.35 -14.81
CA ALA A 112 -4.40 6.39 -14.74
C ALA A 112 -4.31 7.12 -13.39
N GLN A 113 -4.41 8.45 -13.42
CA GLN A 113 -4.49 9.25 -12.21
C GLN A 113 -5.85 9.05 -11.55
N ILE A 114 -5.86 8.35 -10.40
CA ILE A 114 -7.07 8.08 -9.62
C ILE A 114 -6.80 8.48 -8.17
N PHE A 115 -7.65 9.38 -7.63
CA PHE A 115 -7.45 10.02 -6.33
C PHE A 115 -7.50 9.04 -5.14
N ASN A 116 -8.36 8.03 -5.15
CA ASN A 116 -8.34 6.99 -4.11
C ASN A 116 -9.29 5.85 -4.50
N GLY A 117 -9.42 4.83 -3.64
CA GLY A 117 -10.52 3.88 -3.75
C GLY A 117 -11.90 4.53 -3.59
N VAL A 118 -12.03 5.58 -2.76
CA VAL A 118 -13.33 6.29 -2.59
C VAL A 118 -13.77 7.09 -3.81
N SER A 119 -12.86 7.36 -4.77
CA SER A 119 -13.17 8.10 -6.00
C SER A 119 -13.38 7.18 -7.22
N LEU A 120 -13.46 5.86 -7.01
CA LEU A 120 -13.74 4.91 -8.08
C LEU A 120 -15.19 5.03 -8.54
N THR A 121 -15.41 4.88 -9.84
CA THR A 121 -16.71 4.85 -10.49
C THR A 121 -16.91 3.49 -11.17
N PRO A 122 -18.15 3.14 -11.57
CA PRO A 122 -18.40 1.93 -12.35
C PRO A 122 -17.55 1.83 -13.63
N ASP A 123 -17.19 2.97 -14.24
CA ASP A 123 -16.42 3.02 -15.47
C ASP A 123 -14.93 2.70 -15.29
N ASN A 124 -14.37 2.99 -14.11
CA ASN A 124 -12.93 2.87 -13.86
C ASN A 124 -12.54 1.83 -12.80
N CYS A 125 -13.47 1.27 -12.02
CA CYS A 125 -13.16 0.34 -10.94
C CYS A 125 -12.54 -1.00 -11.40
N ASN A 126 -12.69 -1.35 -12.69
CA ASN A 126 -12.02 -2.51 -13.30
C ASN A 126 -10.49 -2.42 -13.26
N ILE A 127 -9.92 -1.23 -13.01
CA ILE A 127 -8.47 -1.07 -12.79
C ILE A 127 -7.94 -1.95 -11.65
N ILE A 128 -8.78 -2.27 -10.65
CA ILE A 128 -8.43 -3.20 -9.57
C ILE A 128 -8.19 -4.61 -10.14
N ASP A 129 -9.06 -5.07 -11.03
CA ASP A 129 -8.92 -6.38 -11.67
C ASP A 129 -7.70 -6.41 -12.59
N ASP A 130 -7.41 -5.31 -13.29
CA ASP A 130 -6.23 -5.18 -14.16
C ASP A 130 -4.92 -5.26 -13.35
N ILE A 131 -4.85 -4.58 -12.19
CA ILE A 131 -3.70 -4.63 -11.28
C ILE A 131 -3.50 -6.04 -10.71
N ILE A 132 -4.59 -6.65 -10.21
CA ILE A 132 -4.53 -8.00 -9.64
C ILE A 132 -4.11 -9.00 -10.72
N SER A 133 -4.71 -8.95 -11.91
CA SER A 133 -4.37 -9.83 -13.04
C SER A 133 -2.91 -9.68 -13.49
N LEU A 134 -2.37 -8.45 -13.45
CA LEU A 134 -0.96 -8.22 -13.73
C LEU A 134 -0.07 -8.93 -12.70
N PHE A 135 -0.37 -8.85 -11.40
CA PHE A 135 0.37 -9.60 -10.40
C PHE A 135 0.21 -11.12 -10.57
N GLU A 136 -1.03 -11.61 -10.68
CA GLU A 136 -1.33 -13.04 -10.74
C GLU A 136 -0.68 -13.71 -11.96
N SER A 137 -0.73 -13.07 -13.12
CA SER A 137 -0.07 -13.56 -14.34
C SER A 137 1.45 -13.61 -14.21
N ARG A 138 2.07 -12.68 -13.47
CA ARG A 138 3.53 -12.64 -13.26
C ARG A 138 3.97 -13.60 -12.17
N TRP A 139 3.17 -13.76 -11.12
CA TRP A 139 3.45 -14.67 -10.03
C TRP A 139 3.19 -16.13 -10.43
N GLY A 140 2.10 -16.40 -11.16
CA GLY A 140 1.59 -17.74 -11.47
C GLY A 140 2.27 -18.47 -12.64
N VAL A 141 3.05 -17.79 -13.48
CA VAL A 141 3.80 -18.45 -14.55
C VAL A 141 4.93 -19.29 -13.95
N GLU A 142 4.68 -20.60 -13.83
CA GLU A 142 5.62 -21.62 -13.31
C GLU A 142 6.84 -21.86 -14.22
N CYS A 143 6.88 -21.29 -15.43
CA CYS A 143 7.87 -21.67 -16.44
C CYS A 143 8.94 -20.59 -16.69
N ALA A 144 10.19 -21.01 -16.48
CA ALA A 144 11.47 -20.45 -16.94
C ALA A 144 11.98 -19.12 -16.36
N ASN A 145 11.13 -18.19 -15.93
CA ASN A 145 11.58 -16.90 -15.40
C ASN A 145 11.29 -16.74 -13.91
N HIS A 146 12.04 -17.50 -13.08
CA HIS A 146 12.22 -17.24 -11.64
C HIS A 146 12.57 -15.76 -11.35
N SER A 147 12.95 -14.99 -12.36
CA SER A 147 13.22 -13.56 -12.29
C SER A 147 12.21 -12.75 -11.48
N PHE A 148 10.88 -12.91 -11.63
CA PHE A 148 9.93 -12.03 -10.92
C PHE A 148 9.93 -12.30 -9.41
N ARG A 149 9.73 -13.57 -9.01
CA ARG A 149 9.76 -13.97 -7.59
C ARG A 149 11.13 -13.68 -6.96
N THR A 150 12.22 -13.94 -7.68
CA THR A 150 13.58 -13.63 -7.21
C THR A 150 13.79 -12.12 -7.04
N GLN A 151 13.36 -11.29 -8.00
CA GLN A 151 13.45 -9.83 -7.88
C GLN A 151 12.70 -9.32 -6.64
N VAL A 152 11.46 -9.78 -6.42
CA VAL A 152 10.66 -9.41 -5.25
C VAL A 152 11.35 -9.78 -3.94
N VAL A 153 11.94 -10.98 -3.88
CA VAL A 153 12.64 -11.46 -2.68
C VAL A 153 13.94 -10.68 -2.46
N GLU A 154 14.78 -10.49 -3.49
CA GLU A 154 16.04 -9.74 -3.38
C GLU A 154 15.79 -8.27 -3.04
N HIS A 155 14.68 -7.69 -3.49
CA HIS A 155 14.29 -6.33 -3.11
C HIS A 155 14.13 -6.17 -1.59
N GLN A 156 13.61 -7.16 -0.88
CA GLN A 156 13.54 -7.10 0.59
C GLN A 156 14.92 -7.10 1.24
N ARG A 157 15.89 -7.82 0.67
CA ARG A 157 17.27 -7.78 1.12
C ARG A 157 17.90 -6.41 0.88
N ASN A 158 17.66 -5.81 -0.28
CA ASN A 158 18.11 -4.46 -0.58
C ASN A 158 17.50 -3.44 0.39
N ALA A 159 16.20 -3.51 0.66
CA ALA A 159 15.51 -2.65 1.62
C ALA A 159 16.09 -2.76 3.04
N ILE A 160 16.46 -3.96 3.50
CA ILE A 160 17.16 -4.16 4.79
C ILE A 160 18.49 -3.41 4.80
N ASN A 161 19.30 -3.58 3.75
CA ASN A 161 20.61 -2.93 3.66
C ASN A 161 20.50 -1.40 3.58
N GLU A 162 19.58 -0.89 2.76
CA GLU A 162 19.32 0.54 2.62
C GLU A 162 18.84 1.16 3.93
N ASN A 163 17.90 0.52 4.64
CA ASN A 163 17.44 0.98 5.94
C ASN A 163 18.55 1.02 6.99
N ALA A 164 19.48 0.06 6.97
CA ALA A 164 20.65 0.07 7.84
C ALA A 164 21.57 1.27 7.52
N GLN A 165 21.79 1.58 6.24
CA GLN A 165 22.58 2.74 5.83
C GLN A 165 21.91 4.06 6.22
N VAL A 166 20.58 4.17 6.08
CA VAL A 166 19.84 5.36 6.52
C VAL A 166 19.98 5.55 8.03
N GLN A 167 19.83 4.49 8.83
CA GLN A 167 20.00 4.56 10.29
C GLN A 167 21.42 4.99 10.71
N ILE A 168 22.45 4.56 9.98
CA ILE A 168 23.83 4.99 10.22
C ILE A 168 24.00 6.48 9.88
N LYS A 169 23.49 6.92 8.73
CA LYS A 169 23.53 8.34 8.31
C LYS A 169 22.80 9.26 9.29
N ASP A 170 21.67 8.81 9.83
CA ASP A 170 20.87 9.55 10.83
C ASP A 170 21.68 9.92 12.10
N VAL A 171 22.70 9.13 12.44
CA VAL A 171 23.55 9.37 13.61
C VAL A 171 24.93 9.91 13.27
N GLU A 172 25.24 10.16 11.99
CA GLU A 172 26.57 10.62 11.55
C GLU A 172 26.95 11.97 12.19
N SER A 173 25.98 12.84 12.48
CA SER A 173 26.22 14.10 13.19
C SER A 173 26.72 13.94 14.63
N ASP A 174 26.48 12.79 15.26
CA ASP A 174 26.98 12.47 16.60
C ASP A 174 28.44 11.99 16.57
N ARG A 175 29.04 11.76 15.39
CA ARG A 175 30.37 11.14 15.26
C ARG A 175 31.48 11.89 15.99
N ASP A 176 31.51 13.21 15.86
CA ASP A 176 32.55 14.04 16.49
C ASP A 176 32.12 14.55 17.86
N SER A 177 30.81 14.78 18.07
CA SER A 177 30.26 15.37 19.30
C SER A 177 30.03 14.33 20.40
N ASN A 178 29.71 13.08 20.04
CA ASN A 178 29.52 11.96 20.95
C ASN A 178 29.97 10.62 20.30
N PRO A 179 31.29 10.40 20.17
CA PRO A 179 31.83 9.25 19.43
C PRO A 179 31.36 7.89 19.95
N ARG A 180 31.18 7.77 21.28
CA ARG A 180 30.70 6.54 21.91
C ARG A 180 29.26 6.22 21.50
N ARG A 181 28.35 7.19 21.59
CA ARG A 181 26.96 7.02 21.15
C ARG A 181 26.88 6.67 19.66
N PHE A 182 27.67 7.36 18.84
CA PHE A 182 27.77 7.06 17.40
C PHE A 182 28.15 5.59 17.17
N GLN A 183 29.23 5.10 17.79
CA GLN A 183 29.65 3.70 17.68
C GLN A 183 28.57 2.72 18.13
N GLU A 184 27.93 2.98 19.27
CA GLU A 184 26.85 2.13 19.81
C GLU A 184 25.64 2.07 18.86
N GLU A 185 25.19 3.19 18.29
CA GLU A 185 24.05 3.22 17.37
C GLU A 185 24.36 2.60 16.00
N VAL A 186 25.59 2.80 15.49
CA VAL A 186 26.07 2.12 14.27
C VAL A 186 26.08 0.61 14.47
N GLN A 187 26.56 0.12 15.62
CA GLN A 187 26.56 -1.31 15.91
C GLN A 187 25.14 -1.86 15.99
N LYS A 188 24.22 -1.18 16.69
CA LYS A 188 22.80 -1.58 16.75
C LYS A 188 22.16 -1.65 15.37
N ALA A 189 22.44 -0.69 14.49
CA ALA A 189 21.91 -0.72 13.12
C ALA A 189 22.41 -1.94 12.32
N LYS A 190 23.71 -2.29 12.46
CA LYS A 190 24.30 -3.49 11.85
C LYS A 190 23.75 -4.79 12.42
N ASP A 191 23.55 -4.86 13.74
CA ASP A 191 23.01 -6.04 14.41
C ASP A 191 21.57 -6.30 13.94
N ARG A 192 20.74 -5.24 13.89
CA ARG A 192 19.39 -5.32 13.31
C ARG A 192 19.41 -5.81 11.87
N ALA A 193 20.28 -5.24 11.03
CA ALA A 193 20.40 -5.65 9.62
C ALA A 193 20.78 -7.13 9.47
N THR A 194 21.68 -7.61 10.33
CA THR A 194 22.10 -9.01 10.39
C THR A 194 20.92 -9.90 10.79
N GLU A 195 20.18 -9.54 11.85
CA GLU A 195 19.01 -10.29 12.31
C GLU A 195 17.92 -10.34 11.23
N SER A 196 17.60 -9.21 10.59
CA SER A 196 16.62 -9.15 9.50
C SER A 196 17.08 -9.95 8.27
N THR A 197 18.38 -9.99 7.97
CA THR A 197 18.93 -10.83 6.89
C THR A 197 18.76 -12.31 7.20
N ASN A 198 19.01 -12.74 8.44
CA ASN A 198 18.79 -14.13 8.84
C ASN A 198 17.30 -14.53 8.73
N ARG A 199 16.38 -13.61 9.05
CA ARG A 199 14.94 -13.81 8.87
C ARG A 199 14.57 -13.88 7.39
N TRP A 200 15.16 -13.01 6.57
CA TRP A 200 15.02 -13.05 5.11
C TRP A 200 15.50 -14.38 4.54
N ASP A 201 16.64 -14.91 4.98
CA ASP A 201 17.17 -16.20 4.55
C ASP A 201 16.20 -17.36 4.84
N CYS A 202 15.54 -17.33 5.99
CA CYS A 202 14.51 -18.30 6.34
C CYS A 202 13.28 -18.19 5.41
N LEU A 203 12.81 -16.97 5.18
CA LEU A 203 11.56 -16.70 4.44
C LEU A 203 11.72 -16.83 2.93
N GLN A 204 12.88 -16.54 2.35
CA GLN A 204 13.09 -16.56 0.90
C GLN A 204 12.83 -17.93 0.27
N SER A 205 13.18 -19.01 1.00
CA SER A 205 12.98 -20.38 0.52
C SER A 205 11.49 -20.68 0.34
N VAL A 206 10.69 -20.33 1.35
CA VAL A 206 9.24 -20.56 1.34
C VAL A 206 8.50 -19.56 0.44
N ALA A 207 9.03 -18.34 0.29
CA ALA A 207 8.46 -17.33 -0.62
C ALA A 207 8.39 -17.81 -2.07
N ARG A 208 9.34 -18.65 -2.49
CA ARG A 208 9.35 -19.24 -3.84
C ARG A 208 8.29 -20.31 -4.03
N GLU A 209 7.74 -20.88 -2.97
CA GLU A 209 6.71 -21.92 -3.00
C GLU A 209 5.27 -21.37 -2.94
N LEU A 210 5.11 -20.08 -2.67
CA LEU A 210 3.79 -19.45 -2.59
C LEU A 210 3.06 -19.52 -3.93
N LYS A 211 1.77 -19.85 -3.86
CA LYS A 211 0.84 -19.82 -4.99
C LYS A 211 0.13 -18.47 -5.03
N VAL A 212 -0.53 -18.18 -6.15
CA VAL A 212 -1.37 -16.97 -6.29
C VAL A 212 -2.41 -16.87 -5.16
N ASP A 213 -3.05 -17.99 -4.80
CA ASP A 213 -4.03 -18.04 -3.70
C ASP A 213 -3.43 -17.81 -2.31
N ASP A 214 -2.11 -17.62 -2.18
CA ASP A 214 -1.45 -17.28 -0.92
C ASP A 214 -1.26 -15.77 -0.76
N PHE A 215 -1.91 -14.96 -1.59
CA PHE A 215 -1.87 -13.50 -1.52
C PHE A 215 -3.25 -12.90 -1.24
N ASN A 216 -3.23 -11.77 -0.52
CA ASN A 216 -4.37 -10.89 -0.34
C ASN A 216 -4.12 -9.56 -1.06
N TYR A 217 -5.21 -8.94 -1.51
CA TYR A 217 -5.19 -7.67 -2.22
C TYR A 217 -5.97 -6.66 -1.39
N GLY A 218 -5.27 -5.68 -0.85
CA GLY A 218 -5.86 -4.68 0.04
C GLY A 218 -5.66 -3.27 -0.47
N LEU A 219 -6.46 -2.32 0.00
CA LEU A 219 -6.22 -0.89 -0.21
C LEU A 219 -6.67 -0.09 1.02
N HIS A 220 -6.12 1.11 1.17
CA HIS A 220 -6.57 2.06 2.19
C HIS A 220 -7.54 3.06 1.56
N LEU A 221 -8.70 3.28 2.20
CA LEU A 221 -9.65 4.30 1.78
C LEU A 221 -9.39 5.63 2.47
N TRP A 222 -9.49 6.72 1.71
CA TRP A 222 -9.53 8.07 2.26
C TRP A 222 -10.81 8.29 3.08
N PRO A 223 -10.81 9.06 4.18
CA PRO A 223 -9.68 9.82 4.74
C PRO A 223 -8.78 9.06 5.72
N ASP A 224 -8.99 7.76 5.94
CA ASP A 224 -8.28 6.99 6.98
C ASP A 224 -6.83 6.65 6.61
N GLN A 225 -5.92 7.61 6.83
CA GLN A 225 -4.47 7.42 6.70
C GLN A 225 -4.07 6.71 5.38
N SER A 226 -4.77 7.05 4.30
CA SER A 226 -4.48 6.67 2.94
C SER A 226 -3.71 7.80 2.26
N VAL A 227 -2.99 7.49 1.18
CA VAL A 227 -2.42 8.53 0.33
C VAL A 227 -3.43 8.91 -0.76
N PRO A 228 -3.39 10.14 -1.30
CA PRO A 228 -4.25 10.61 -2.40
C PRO A 228 -4.10 9.90 -3.74
N HIS A 229 -3.41 8.75 -3.82
CA HIS A 229 -3.33 8.00 -5.05
C HIS A 229 -3.78 6.58 -4.80
N LEU A 230 -4.64 6.05 -5.67
CA LEU A 230 -5.06 4.66 -5.60
C LEU A 230 -3.85 3.74 -5.70
N HIS A 231 -3.72 2.81 -4.75
CA HIS A 231 -2.74 1.74 -4.82
C HIS A 231 -3.29 0.49 -4.14
N VAL A 232 -2.99 -0.67 -4.72
CA VAL A 232 -3.38 -1.98 -4.20
C VAL A 232 -2.17 -2.63 -3.53
N HIS A 233 -2.27 -2.89 -2.25
CA HIS A 233 -1.33 -3.71 -1.49
C HIS A 233 -1.46 -5.17 -1.94
N VAL A 234 -0.37 -5.76 -2.40
CA VAL A 234 -0.27 -7.21 -2.60
C VAL A 234 0.54 -7.80 -1.45
N VAL A 235 -0.10 -8.62 -0.62
CA VAL A 235 0.47 -9.06 0.67
C VAL A 235 0.43 -10.59 0.76
N ALA A 236 1.56 -11.23 1.05
CA ALA A 236 1.58 -12.67 1.31
C ALA A 236 0.82 -12.99 2.60
N ARG A 237 -0.16 -13.90 2.48
CA ARG A 237 -1.12 -14.30 3.51
C ARG A 237 -0.59 -15.24 4.60
N PRO A 238 0.30 -16.21 4.34
CA PRO A 238 0.65 -17.18 5.37
C PRO A 238 1.18 -16.50 6.65
N SER A 239 0.70 -16.93 7.82
CA SER A 239 0.97 -16.27 9.11
C SER A 239 2.47 -16.10 9.40
N PHE A 240 3.31 -17.07 9.01
CA PHE A 240 4.75 -17.00 9.17
C PHE A 240 5.42 -15.91 8.31
N MET A 241 4.80 -15.49 7.20
CA MET A 241 5.27 -14.35 6.40
C MET A 241 5.00 -13.01 7.08
N ARG A 242 4.09 -12.99 8.07
CA ARG A 242 3.69 -11.78 8.79
C ARG A 242 4.33 -11.65 10.17
N GLN A 243 5.04 -12.67 10.65
CA GLN A 243 5.48 -12.76 12.04
C GLN A 243 6.44 -11.63 12.49
N PHE A 244 7.15 -11.00 11.54
CA PHE A 244 8.08 -9.88 11.79
C PHE A 244 7.55 -8.54 11.27
N SER A 245 6.37 -8.55 10.66
CA SER A 245 5.76 -7.45 9.94
C SER A 245 4.79 -6.66 10.79
N THR A 246 4.47 -5.45 10.33
CA THR A 246 3.49 -4.62 11.03
C THR A 246 2.06 -5.12 10.77
N LYS A 247 1.20 -4.95 11.78
CA LYS A 247 -0.25 -5.18 11.70
C LYS A 247 -1.06 -3.89 11.78
N GLU A 248 -0.39 -2.75 11.98
CA GLU A 248 -1.01 -1.43 12.16
C GLU A 248 -1.84 -0.98 10.95
N HIS A 249 -1.56 -1.54 9.77
CA HIS A 249 -2.33 -1.24 8.56
C HIS A 249 -3.61 -2.07 8.43
N ASP A 250 -3.69 -3.24 9.09
CA ASP A 250 -4.76 -4.21 8.87
C ASP A 250 -6.15 -3.64 9.16
N GLU A 251 -6.28 -2.79 10.17
CA GLU A 251 -7.55 -2.21 10.58
C GLU A 251 -8.14 -1.31 9.49
N LYS A 252 -7.29 -0.52 8.82
CA LYS A 252 -7.67 0.44 7.78
C LYS A 252 -7.65 -0.12 6.36
N THR A 253 -7.00 -1.26 6.14
CA THR A 253 -7.03 -1.94 4.84
C THR A 253 -8.35 -2.66 4.64
N VAL A 254 -8.97 -2.46 3.48
CA VAL A 254 -10.15 -3.22 2.99
C VAL A 254 -9.72 -4.09 1.82
N ASP A 255 -10.43 -5.20 1.60
CA ASP A 255 -10.18 -6.05 0.42
C ASP A 255 -10.52 -5.28 -0.87
N ALA A 256 -9.60 -5.34 -1.83
CA ALA A 256 -9.72 -4.57 -3.07
C ALA A 256 -10.88 -5.09 -3.95
N ARG A 257 -11.13 -6.40 -3.97
CA ARG A 257 -12.26 -6.98 -4.72
C ARG A 257 -13.59 -6.65 -4.04
N GLU A 258 -13.64 -6.61 -2.70
CA GLU A 258 -14.81 -6.12 -1.97
C GLU A 258 -15.14 -4.67 -2.33
N LEU A 259 -14.15 -3.76 -2.40
CA LEU A 259 -14.38 -2.39 -2.86
C LEU A 259 -14.91 -2.37 -4.30
N ARG A 260 -14.25 -3.06 -5.23
CA ARG A 260 -14.66 -3.14 -6.64
C ARG A 260 -16.11 -3.64 -6.76
N ASN A 261 -16.46 -4.67 -6.01
CA ASN A 261 -17.80 -5.22 -5.96
C ASN A 261 -18.79 -4.34 -5.17
N PHE A 262 -18.33 -3.42 -4.33
CA PHE A 262 -19.17 -2.38 -3.76
C PHE A 262 -19.45 -1.29 -4.79
N ILE A 263 -18.54 -0.94 -5.70
CA ILE A 263 -18.76 0.13 -6.69
C ILE A 263 -19.66 -0.32 -7.86
N LEU A 264 -19.52 -1.54 -8.35
CA LEU A 264 -20.23 -2.02 -9.54
C LEU A 264 -21.76 -2.16 -9.42
N PRO A 265 -22.33 -2.69 -8.31
CA PRO A 265 -23.77 -2.89 -8.18
C PRO A 265 -24.54 -1.57 -8.13
N TYR A 266 -23.93 -0.49 -7.64
CA TYR A 266 -24.56 0.83 -7.57
C TYR A 266 -24.55 1.58 -8.91
N GLY A 267 -24.03 0.97 -9.98
CA GLY A 267 -24.14 1.50 -11.33
C GLY A 267 -25.46 1.17 -12.05
N LEU A 268 -26.34 0.33 -11.48
CA LEU A 268 -27.54 -0.15 -12.18
C LEU A 268 -28.79 -0.41 -11.31
N GLU A 269 -28.81 -0.08 -10.02
CA GLU A 269 -30.09 0.15 -9.35
C GLU A 269 -30.34 1.64 -9.35
N GLU A 270 -31.30 2.06 -10.19
CA GLU A 270 -31.96 3.36 -10.10
C GLU A 270 -32.38 3.57 -8.64
N THR A 271 -31.52 4.23 -7.87
CA THR A 271 -32.00 4.89 -6.66
C THR A 271 -32.91 5.98 -7.19
N GLU A 272 -34.22 5.76 -7.06
CA GLU A 272 -35.22 6.77 -7.38
C GLU A 272 -34.74 8.10 -6.79
N PRO A 273 -34.80 9.20 -7.56
CA PRO A 273 -34.47 10.50 -7.02
C PRO A 273 -35.28 10.69 -5.75
N LEU A 274 -34.61 11.04 -4.65
CA LEU A 274 -35.27 11.53 -3.45
C LEU A 274 -36.15 12.70 -3.88
N ASP A 275 -37.45 12.44 -4.03
CA ASP A 275 -38.47 13.46 -4.20
C ASP A 275 -38.44 14.31 -2.92
N VAL A 276 -37.62 15.37 -2.97
CA VAL A 276 -37.68 16.44 -1.99
C VAL A 276 -39.00 17.15 -2.25
N GLU A 277 -40.03 16.78 -1.50
CA GLU A 277 -41.26 17.57 -1.40
C GLU A 277 -40.89 18.98 -0.96
N VAL A 278 -40.82 19.89 -1.94
CA VAL A 278 -40.82 21.33 -1.69
C VAL A 278 -42.20 21.69 -1.19
N THR A 279 -42.37 21.63 0.14
CA THR A 279 -43.54 22.20 0.79
C THR A 279 -43.49 23.72 0.64
N SER A 280 -44.24 24.23 -0.34
CA SER A 280 -44.53 25.65 -0.49
C SER A 280 -45.52 26.09 0.59
N GLY A 281 -45.01 26.30 1.80
CA GLY A 281 -45.73 26.98 2.86
C GLY A 281 -45.61 28.49 2.70
N TYR A 282 -46.55 29.10 1.96
CA TYR A 282 -46.88 30.52 2.11
C TYR A 282 -47.58 30.74 3.46
N PRO A 283 -47.29 31.86 4.12
CA PRO A 283 -48.35 32.75 4.56
C PRO A 283 -48.43 34.03 3.71
#